data_AF-A0A2V0QIM3-F1
#
_entry.id   AF-A0A2V0QIM3-F1
#
_cell.length_a   1.000
_cell.length_b   1.000
_cell.length_c   1.000
_cell.angle_alpha   90.00
_cell.angle_beta   90.00
_cell.angle_gamma   90.00
#
_symmetry.space_group_name_H-M   'P 1'
#
loop_
_entity.id
_entity.type
_entity.pdbx_description
1 polymer ?
#
loop_
_entity_poly.entity_id
_entity_poly.type
_entity_poly.pdbx_seq_one_letter_code
_entity_poly.pdbx_strand_id
1 'polypeptide(L)'
;MYNCDETMLNQVMAHKSLNRNLIVVTHSGCIGQLESLHGYPHSATSEYDSALFISLDSHGKPVIRGILNPEDWKRLAQQKNH
;
A
#
# COMPACT_ATOMS: atom_id res chain seq x y z
N MET A 1 -16.35 -11.63 2.70
CA MET A 1 -15.47 -11.42 3.87
C MET A 1 -14.07 -11.76 3.40
N TYR A 2 -13.26 -10.75 3.07
CA TYR A 2 -11.91 -10.98 2.57
C TYR A 2 -11.00 -11.20 3.77
N ASN A 3 -10.43 -12.42 3.89
CA ASN A 3 -9.46 -12.74 4.93
C ASN A 3 -8.11 -12.21 4.48
N CYS A 4 -7.83 -10.95 4.79
CA CYS A 4 -6.49 -10.38 4.68
C CYS A 4 -5.84 -10.53 6.04
N ASP A 5 -5.39 -11.73 6.37
CA ASP A 5 -4.81 -11.99 7.67
C ASP A 5 -3.50 -11.18 7.87
N GLU A 6 -3.00 -11.15 9.10
CA GLU A 6 -1.75 -10.46 9.47
C GLU A 6 -0.53 -10.98 8.67
N THR A 7 -0.66 -12.09 7.95
CA THR A 7 0.42 -12.69 7.15
C THR A 7 0.46 -12.18 5.72
N MET A 8 -0.57 -11.44 5.26
CA MET A 8 -0.65 -10.95 3.87
C MET A 8 0.63 -10.24 3.44
N LEU A 9 1.18 -9.34 4.27
CA LEU A 9 2.42 -8.64 3.92
C LEU A 9 3.60 -9.59 3.77
N ASN A 10 3.73 -10.58 4.66
CA ASN A 10 4.79 -11.58 4.58
C ASN A 10 4.66 -12.43 3.31
N GLN A 11 3.44 -12.81 2.93
CA GLN A 11 3.17 -13.56 1.70
C GLN A 11 3.52 -12.73 0.45
N VAL A 12 3.17 -11.45 0.43
CA VAL A 12 3.54 -10.51 -0.64
C VAL A 12 5.07 -10.41 -0.74
N MET A 13 5.76 -10.24 0.39
CA MET A 13 7.22 -10.14 0.42
C MET A 13 7.91 -11.42 -0.01
N ALA A 14 7.36 -12.60 0.31
CA ALA A 14 7.90 -13.88 -0.15
C ALA A 14 7.89 -14.03 -1.68
N HIS A 15 6.97 -13.34 -2.38
CA HIS A 15 6.90 -13.35 -3.84
C HIS A 15 7.65 -12.17 -4.50
N LYS A 16 8.18 -11.23 -3.70
CA LYS A 16 8.94 -10.10 -4.23
C LYS A 16 10.32 -10.57 -4.69
N SER A 17 10.56 -10.50 -6.00
CA SER A 17 11.89 -10.75 -6.56
C SER A 17 12.87 -9.63 -6.23
N LEU A 18 14.13 -10.01 -5.99
CA LEU A 18 15.23 -9.04 -5.83
C LEU A 18 15.32 -8.10 -7.05
N ASN A 19 15.63 -6.84 -6.78
CA ASN A 19 15.77 -5.78 -7.79
C ASN A 19 14.54 -5.56 -8.68
N ARG A 20 13.34 -5.99 -8.24
CA ARG A 20 12.08 -5.75 -8.95
C ARG A 20 11.06 -5.10 -8.03
N ASN A 21 10.27 -4.20 -8.61
CA ASN A 21 9.05 -3.71 -7.97
C ASN A 21 7.96 -4.77 -8.11
N LEU A 22 7.15 -4.94 -7.07
CA LEU A 22 6.00 -5.83 -7.04
C LEU A 22 4.75 -4.95 -6.91
N ILE A 23 3.79 -5.14 -7.80
CA ILE A 23 2.49 -4.47 -7.75
C ILE A 23 1.46 -5.50 -7.32
N VAL A 24 0.68 -5.17 -6.29
CA VAL A 24 -0.39 -6.02 -5.76
C VAL A 24 -1.71 -5.26 -5.90
N VAL A 25 -2.69 -5.88 -6.56
CA VAL A 25 -4.05 -5.36 -6.66
C VAL A 25 -4.93 -6.20 -5.74
N THR A 26 -5.62 -5.55 -4.80
CA THR A 26 -6.41 -6.20 -3.75
C THR A 26 -7.59 -5.33 -3.36
N HIS A 27 -8.41 -5.79 -2.40
CA HIS A 27 -9.53 -5.04 -1.87
C HIS A 27 -9.06 -3.90 -0.95
N SER A 28 -9.80 -2.79 -0.98
CA SER A 28 -9.56 -1.63 -0.11
C SER A 28 -9.45 -1.98 1.38
N GLY A 29 -10.27 -2.92 1.87
CA GLY A 29 -10.19 -3.38 3.25
C GLY A 29 -8.85 -4.03 3.62
N CYS A 30 -8.21 -4.71 2.66
CA CYS A 30 -6.90 -5.33 2.84
C CYS A 30 -5.77 -4.30 2.86
N ILE A 31 -5.92 -3.23 2.07
CA ILE A 31 -5.00 -2.09 2.12
C ILE A 31 -5.12 -1.41 3.49
N GLY A 32 -6.34 -1.18 3.99
CA GLY A 32 -6.55 -0.51 5.28
C GLY A 32 -6.02 -1.29 6.47
N GLN A 33 -6.04 -2.62 6.38
CA GLN A 33 -5.41 -3.48 7.38
C GLN A 33 -3.89 -3.40 7.36
N LEU A 34 -3.26 -3.34 6.18
CA LEU A 34 -1.81 -3.11 6.04
C LEU A 34 -1.40 -1.74 6.61
N GLU A 35 -2.21 -0.70 6.40
CA GLU A 35 -1.98 0.62 7.00
C GLU A 35 -2.06 0.59 8.53
N SER A 36 -3.08 -0.10 9.07
CA SER A 36 -3.30 -0.21 10.52
C SER A 36 -2.18 -0.94 11.24
N LEU A 37 -1.65 -2.04 10.67
CA LEU A 37 -0.55 -2.83 11.23
C LEU A 37 0.76 -2.05 11.38
N HIS A 38 0.91 -0.97 10.63
CA HIS A 38 2.12 -0.15 10.60
C HIS A 38 1.93 1.24 11.23
N GLY A 39 0.87 1.41 12.04
CA GLY A 39 0.71 2.59 12.88
C GLY A 39 0.20 3.84 12.17
N TYR A 40 -0.57 3.67 11.09
CA TYR A 40 -1.32 4.77 10.46
C TYR A 40 -2.80 4.74 10.88
N PRO A 41 -3.16 5.31 12.05
CA PRO A 41 -4.51 5.19 12.64
C PRO A 41 -5.61 5.97 11.90
N HIS A 42 -5.28 6.78 10.89
CA HIS A 42 -6.26 7.53 10.09
C HIS A 42 -6.84 6.74 8.90
N SER A 43 -6.40 5.50 8.66
CA SER A 43 -6.82 4.70 7.50
C SER A 43 -8.13 3.94 7.70
N ALA A 44 -9.13 4.53 8.38
CA ALA A 44 -10.36 3.84 8.78
C ALA A 44 -11.08 3.12 7.62
N THR A 45 -10.82 3.53 6.38
CA THR A 45 -11.05 2.74 5.17
C THR A 45 -10.16 3.31 4.08
N SER A 46 -9.15 2.58 3.58
CA SER A 46 -8.51 2.98 2.32
C SER A 46 -9.60 3.10 1.27
N GLU A 47 -9.65 4.20 0.54
CA GLU A 47 -10.70 4.41 -0.45
C GLU A 47 -10.49 3.48 -1.66
N TYR A 48 -11.56 3.26 -2.41
CA TYR A 48 -11.48 2.56 -3.69
C TYR A 48 -10.54 3.35 -4.63
N ASP A 49 -9.56 2.70 -5.25
CA ASP A 49 -8.45 3.29 -6.03
C ASP A 49 -7.30 3.92 -5.21
N SER A 50 -7.21 3.59 -3.92
CA SER A 50 -6.02 3.89 -3.11
C SER A 50 -4.82 3.01 -3.50
N ALA A 51 -3.60 3.56 -3.37
CA ALA A 51 -2.36 2.85 -3.57
C ALA A 51 -1.40 3.05 -2.39
N LEU A 52 -0.96 1.95 -1.79
CA LEU A 52 0.00 1.94 -0.68
C LEU A 52 1.41 1.64 -1.19
N PHE A 53 2.38 2.50 -0.86
CA PHE A 53 3.78 2.34 -1.25
C PHE A 53 4.59 1.78 -0.09
N ILE A 54 5.23 0.63 -0.32
CA ILE A 54 6.08 -0.04 0.67
C ILE A 54 7.48 -0.24 0.07
N SER A 55 8.50 0.12 0.83
CA SER A 55 9.91 -0.17 0.53
C SER A 55 10.49 -1.11 1.57
N LEU A 56 11.66 -1.69 1.30
CA LEU A 56 12.45 -2.39 2.30
C LEU A 56 13.54 -1.46 2.86
N ASP A 57 13.77 -1.50 4.16
CA ASP A 57 14.90 -0.83 4.80
C ASP A 57 16.22 -1.59 4.59
N SER A 58 17.32 -1.10 5.19
CA SER A 58 18.64 -1.74 5.12
C SER A 58 18.69 -3.14 5.74
N HIS A 59 17.70 -3.53 6.54
CA HIS A 59 17.56 -4.84 7.16
C HIS A 59 16.52 -5.73 6.45
N GLY A 60 15.98 -5.28 5.31
CA GLY A 60 14.98 -6.02 4.57
C GLY A 60 13.58 -5.97 5.20
N LYS A 61 13.32 -5.07 6.15
CA LYS A 61 12.00 -4.92 6.78
C LYS A 61 11.11 -3.99 5.95
N PRO A 62 9.82 -4.30 5.81
CA PRO A 62 8.88 -3.44 5.10
C PRO A 62 8.64 -2.13 5.85
N VAL A 63 8.69 -1.03 5.10
CA VAL A 63 8.45 0.34 5.58
C VAL A 63 7.45 1.01 4.64
N ILE A 64 6.36 1.51 5.21
CA ILE A 64 5.40 2.34 4.46
C ILE A 64 6.06 3.67 4.11
N ARG A 65 5.98 4.04 2.84
CA ARG A 65 6.53 5.30 2.29
C ARG A 65 5.46 6.34 2.03
N GLY A 66 4.21 5.92 1.90
CA GLY A 66 3.07 6.80 1.73
C GLY A 66 1.89 6.09 1.10
N ILE A 67 0.78 6.82 1.02
CA ILE A 67 -0.45 6.43 0.34
C ILE A 67 -0.78 7.47 -0.73
N LEU A 68 -1.33 7.01 -1.85
CA LEU A 68 -2.08 7.84 -2.79
C LEU A 68 -3.56 7.51 -2.66
N ASN A 69 -4.37 8.50 -2.33
CA ASN A 69 -5.82 8.38 -2.33
C ASN A 69 -6.41 8.80 -3.70
N PRO A 70 -7.68 8.48 -3.97
CA PRO A 70 -8.37 8.85 -5.22
C PRO A 70 -8.21 10.31 -5.63
N GLU A 71 -8.34 11.24 -4.67
CA GLU A 71 -8.20 12.67 -4.93
C GLU A 71 -6.75 13.09 -5.24
N ASP A 72 -5.75 12.37 -4.73
CA ASP A 72 -4.34 12.63 -5.03
C ASP A 72 -4.03 12.35 -6.51
N TRP A 73 -4.64 11.31 -7.09
CA TRP A 73 -4.50 10.99 -8.50
C TRP A 73 -5.02 12.12 -9.40
N LYS A 74 -6.20 12.69 -9.07
CA LYS A 74 -6.77 13.82 -9.81
C LYS A 74 -5.86 15.04 -9.73
N ARG A 75 -5.33 15.35 -8.53
CA ARG A 75 -4.41 16.45 -8.32
C ARG A 75 -3.11 16.28 -9.14
N LEU A 76 -2.53 15.08 -9.17
CA LEU A 76 -1.35 14.78 -9.98
C LEU A 76 -1.61 14.91 -11.47
N ALA A 77 -2.78 14.47 -11.95
CA ALA A 77 -3.16 14.61 -13.35
C ALA A 77 -3.34 16.08 -13.77
N GLN A 78 -3.87 16.91 -12.86
CA GLN A 78 -4.04 18.36 -13.09
C GLN A 78 -2.71 19.12 -13.07
N GLN A 79 -1.76 18.72 -12.23
CA GLN A 79 -0.42 19.33 -12.18
C GLN A 79 0.39 19.15 -13.46
N LYS A 80 0.10 18.13 -14.29
CA LYS A 80 0.78 17.93 -15.57
C LYS A 80 0.37 18.93 -16.67
N ASN A 81 -0.65 19.76 -16.42
CA ASN A 81 -1.18 20.72 -17.39
C ASN A 81 -0.70 22.17 -17.14
N HIS A 82 0.35 22.36 -16.34
CA HIS A 82 1.08 23.62 -16.17
C HIS A 82 2.57 23.38 -16.43
#